data_AF-A0AAD9CZ26-F1
#
_entry.id   AF-A0AAD9CZ26-F1
#
_cell.length_a   1.000
_cell.length_b   1.000
_cell.length_c   1.000
_cell.angle_alpha   90.00
_cell.angle_beta   90.00
_cell.angle_gamma   90.00
#
_symmetry.space_group_name_H-M   'P 1'
#
loop_
_entity.id
_entity.type
_entity.pdbx_description
1 polymer ?
#
loop_
_entity_poly.entity_id
_entity_poly.type
_entity_poly.pdbx_seq_one_letter_code
_entity_poly.pdbx_strand_id
1 'polypeptide(L)'
;MSTATPLVPRKPAPLYGPPPENRIGRKLWAWRMNLSTTFAAYMFEPWELYFMFTICVLVTVTFWMSVITYYPSHIAYLSRRFSYYVFDDETIDAGLVFRQWISREAGRLWEGVKGLGGAKEL
;
A
#
# COMPACT_ATOMS: atom_id res chain seq x y z
N MET A 1 8.78 8.86 -65.39
CA MET A 1 8.20 9.50 -64.19
C MET A 1 8.62 8.67 -62.99
N SER A 2 9.61 9.12 -62.22
CA SER A 2 10.07 8.43 -61.00
C SER A 2 9.33 9.03 -59.81
N THR A 3 8.44 8.26 -59.19
CA THR A 3 7.70 8.64 -57.99
C THR A 3 8.61 8.53 -56.77
N ALA A 4 9.01 9.67 -56.20
CA ALA A 4 9.72 9.72 -54.93
C ALA A 4 8.76 9.35 -53.78
N THR A 5 9.01 8.20 -53.14
CA THR A 5 8.27 7.78 -51.94
C THR A 5 8.64 8.72 -50.77
N PRO A 6 7.66 9.28 -50.04
CA PRO A 6 7.94 10.19 -48.93
C PRO A 6 8.65 9.46 -47.79
N LEU A 7 9.76 10.02 -47.31
CA LEU A 7 10.50 9.50 -46.16
C LEU A 7 9.69 9.76 -44.88
N VAL A 8 9.09 8.70 -44.33
CA VAL A 8 8.47 8.76 -43.00
C VAL A 8 9.60 8.87 -41.97
N PRO A 9 9.58 9.86 -41.04
CA PRO A 9 10.62 9.98 -40.04
C PRO A 9 10.67 8.73 -39.17
N ARG A 10 11.80 8.01 -39.18
CA ARG A 10 12.03 6.85 -38.30
C ARG A 10 12.05 7.35 -36.86
N LYS A 11 11.13 6.85 -36.03
CA LYS A 11 11.16 7.13 -34.58
C LYS A 11 12.55 6.74 -34.04
N PRO A 12 13.27 7.65 -33.37
CA PRO A 12 14.59 7.34 -32.85
C PRO A 12 14.50 6.17 -31.87
N ALA A 13 15.56 5.36 -31.81
CA ALA A 13 15.64 4.28 -30.84
C ALA A 13 15.48 4.87 -29.42
N PRO A 14 14.68 4.23 -28.55
CA PRO A 14 14.51 4.73 -27.19
C PRO A 14 15.87 4.78 -26.48
N LEU A 15 16.16 5.91 -25.82
CA LEU A 15 17.41 6.12 -25.09
C LEU A 15 17.55 5.17 -23.88
N TYR A 16 16.41 4.72 -23.34
CA TYR A 16 16.34 3.81 -22.22
C TYR A 16 15.84 2.44 -22.67
N GLY A 17 16.36 1.39 -22.02
CA GLY A 17 15.96 0.01 -22.27
C GLY A 17 14.45 -0.17 -22.10
N PRO A 18 13.79 -0.98 -22.95
CA PRO A 18 12.36 -1.23 -22.82
C PRO A 18 12.04 -1.87 -21.46
N PRO A 19 10.87 -1.58 -20.87
CA PRO A 19 10.45 -2.22 -19.64
C PRO A 19 10.35 -3.75 -19.84
N PRO A 20 10.56 -4.55 -18.78
CA PRO A 20 10.49 -6.01 -18.89
C PRO A 20 9.12 -6.47 -19.42
N GLU A 21 9.14 -7.53 -20.24
CA GLU A 21 7.93 -8.06 -20.89
C GLU A 21 6.94 -8.67 -19.89
N ASN A 22 7.47 -9.28 -18.82
CA ASN A 22 6.70 -9.94 -17.77
C ASN A 22 5.75 -8.97 -17.04
N ARG A 23 4.48 -9.35 -16.86
CA ARG A 23 3.47 -8.51 -16.15
C ARG A 23 3.91 -8.13 -14.73
N ILE A 24 4.45 -9.09 -13.99
CA ILE A 24 4.96 -8.88 -12.62
C ILE A 24 6.22 -8.00 -12.67
N GLY A 25 7.13 -8.29 -13.61
CA GLY A 25 8.34 -7.51 -13.83
C GLY A 25 8.03 -6.04 -14.14
N ARG A 26 7.00 -5.77 -14.93
CA ARG A 26 6.57 -4.40 -15.26
C ARG A 26 6.01 -3.66 -14.05
N LYS A 27 5.23 -4.33 -13.21
CA LYS A 27 4.73 -3.74 -11.95
C LYS A 27 5.86 -3.44 -10.97
N LEU A 28 6.79 -4.38 -10.80
CA LEU A 28 7.95 -4.18 -9.92
C LEU A 28 8.87 -3.07 -10.45
N TRP A 29 9.08 -3.02 -11.77
CA TRP A 29 9.83 -1.95 -12.42
C TRP A 29 9.16 -0.59 -12.20
N ALA A 30 7.86 -0.47 -12.41
CA ALA A 30 7.12 0.77 -12.20
C ALA A 30 7.13 1.20 -10.73
N TRP A 31 6.95 0.24 -9.80
CA TRP A 31 7.01 0.51 -8.37
C TRP A 31 8.39 1.01 -7.94
N ARG A 32 9.46 0.36 -8.42
CA ARG A 32 10.84 0.80 -8.18
C ARG A 32 11.08 2.20 -8.75
N MET A 33 10.67 2.47 -10.00
CA MET A 33 10.85 3.80 -10.60
C MET A 33 10.11 4.87 -9.81
N ASN A 34 8.87 4.60 -9.40
CA ASN A 34 8.10 5.53 -8.58
C ASN A 34 8.82 5.84 -7.26
N LEU A 35 9.33 4.82 -6.55
CA LEU A 35 10.11 5.05 -5.33
C LEU A 35 11.38 5.85 -5.58
N SER A 36 12.11 5.54 -6.66
CA SER A 36 13.33 6.25 -6.98
C SER A 36 13.07 7.71 -7.37
N THR A 37 11.92 8.00 -8.01
CA THR A 37 11.50 9.37 -8.35
C THR A 37 10.97 10.14 -7.15
N THR A 38 10.10 9.54 -6.32
CA THR A 38 9.49 10.24 -5.16
C THR A 38 10.50 10.63 -4.10
N PHE A 39 11.51 9.79 -3.90
CA PHE A 39 12.56 10.02 -2.92
C PHE A 39 13.84 10.57 -3.52
N ALA A 40 13.85 10.95 -4.80
CA ALA A 40 15.03 11.38 -5.53
C ALA A 40 16.26 10.46 -5.29
N ALA A 41 16.00 9.14 -5.16
CA ALA A 41 16.99 8.16 -4.72
C ALA A 41 18.21 8.03 -5.65
N TYR A 42 18.12 8.59 -6.86
CA TYR A 42 19.23 8.66 -7.82
C TYR A 42 20.27 9.73 -7.49
N MET A 43 19.99 10.68 -6.59
CA MET A 43 20.93 11.74 -6.20
C MET A 43 21.74 11.41 -4.94
N PHE A 44 21.33 10.40 -4.18
CA PHE A 44 21.97 10.00 -2.93
C PHE A 44 23.08 8.99 -3.17
N GLU A 45 24.13 9.05 -2.34
CA GLU A 45 25.12 7.99 -2.32
C GLU A 45 24.50 6.69 -1.76
N PRO A 46 25.02 5.50 -2.12
CA PRO A 46 24.45 4.23 -1.68
C PRO A 46 24.32 4.12 -0.16
N TRP A 47 25.25 4.71 0.59
CA TRP A 47 25.23 4.70 2.05
C TRP A 47 24.12 5.60 2.62
N GLU A 48 23.91 6.79 2.06
CA GLU A 48 22.88 7.75 2.49
C GLU A 48 21.47 7.17 2.28
N LEU A 49 21.30 6.42 1.20
CA LEU A 49 20.05 5.73 0.91
C LEU A 49 19.67 4.75 2.05
N TYR A 50 20.64 4.01 2.60
CA TYR A 50 20.38 3.13 3.74
C TYR A 50 19.90 3.91 4.97
N PHE A 51 20.51 5.06 5.28
CA PHE A 51 20.08 5.91 6.39
C PHE A 51 18.66 6.48 6.19
N MET A 52 18.32 6.90 4.98
CA MET A 52 16.98 7.39 4.71
C MET A 52 15.92 6.29 4.87
N PHE A 53 16.22 5.07 4.40
CA PHE A 53 15.32 3.92 4.58
C PHE A 53 15.18 3.53 6.06
N THR A 54 16.26 3.55 6.85
CA THR A 54 16.16 3.20 8.27
C THR A 54 15.30 4.21 9.02
N ILE A 55 15.43 5.50 8.75
CA ILE A 55 14.58 6.55 9.33
C ILE A 55 13.13 6.35 8.91
N CYS A 56 12.85 6.13 7.62
CA CYS A 56 11.49 5.87 7.15
C CYS A 56 10.86 4.66 7.83
N VAL A 57 11.61 3.56 7.98
CA VAL A 57 11.15 2.35 8.67
C VAL A 57 10.89 2.65 10.15
N LEU A 58 11.79 3.34 10.84
CA LEU A 58 11.61 3.71 12.25
C LEU A 58 10.37 4.58 12.47
N VAL A 59 10.17 5.61 11.64
CA VAL A 59 8.97 6.47 11.70
C VAL A 59 7.72 5.64 11.44
N THR A 60 7.75 4.77 10.43
CA THR A 60 6.60 3.93 10.07
C THR A 60 6.25 2.96 11.18
N VAL A 61 7.23 2.27 11.77
CA VAL A 61 7.00 1.33 12.89
C VAL A 61 6.49 2.07 14.11
N THR A 62 7.09 3.21 14.46
CA THR A 62 6.64 4.03 15.60
C THR A 62 5.21 4.52 15.38
N PHE A 63 4.87 4.95 14.16
CA PHE A 63 3.52 5.35 13.80
C PHE A 63 2.52 4.19 13.97
N TRP A 64 2.83 3.01 13.44
CA TRP A 64 1.96 1.84 13.59
C TRP A 64 1.82 1.38 15.04
N MET A 65 2.91 1.40 15.82
CA MET A 65 2.87 1.12 17.26
C MET A 65 1.97 2.10 17.99
N SER A 66 2.04 3.39 17.64
CA SER A 66 1.16 4.42 18.18
C SER A 66 -0.30 4.17 17.79
N VAL A 67 -0.59 3.88 16.53
CA VAL A 67 -1.95 3.58 16.06
C VAL A 67 -2.52 2.36 16.78
N ILE A 68 -1.78 1.25 16.85
CA ILE A 68 -2.29 0.02 17.48
C ILE A 68 -2.52 0.20 18.99
N THR A 69 -1.67 0.96 19.67
CA THR A 69 -1.74 1.13 21.13
C THR A 69 -2.73 2.23 21.55
N TYR A 70 -2.74 3.36 20.85
CA TYR A 70 -3.47 4.56 21.26
C TYR A 70 -4.84 4.68 20.61
N TYR A 71 -4.99 4.25 19.35
CA TYR A 71 -6.26 4.39 18.63
C TYR A 71 -7.44 3.61 19.23
N PRO A 72 -7.30 2.35 19.72
CA PRO A 72 -8.46 1.60 20.19
C PRO A 72 -9.07 2.17 21.48
N SER A 73 -8.26 2.76 22.38
CA SER A 73 -8.77 3.40 23.60
C SER A 73 -9.57 4.67 23.27
N HIS A 74 -9.15 5.44 22.26
CA HIS A 74 -9.89 6.61 21.80
C HIS A 74 -11.19 6.27 21.10
N ILE A 75 -11.22 5.24 20.27
CA ILE A 75 -12.47 4.80 19.63
C ILE A 75 -13.50 4.40 20.69
N ALA A 76 -13.11 3.65 21.73
CA ALA A 76 -14.03 3.24 22.78
C ALA A 76 -14.62 4.44 23.56
N TYR A 77 -13.83 5.51 23.72
CA TYR A 77 -14.30 6.74 24.33
C TYR A 77 -15.27 7.52 23.41
N LEU A 78 -14.91 7.67 22.13
CA LEU A 78 -15.77 8.36 21.16
C LEU A 78 -17.08 7.59 20.93
N SER A 79 -17.05 6.26 20.93
CA SER A 79 -18.25 5.44 20.70
C SER A 79 -19.29 5.63 21.79
N ARG A 80 -18.88 5.75 23.06
CA ARG A 80 -19.79 6.02 24.20
C ARG A 80 -20.42 7.41 24.12
N ARG A 81 -19.63 8.40 23.72
CA ARG A 81 -20.16 9.77 23.51
C ARG A 81 -21.11 9.82 22.32
N PHE A 82 -20.78 9.12 21.24
CA PHE A 82 -21.66 9.03 20.08
C PHE A 82 -22.98 8.34 20.42
N SER A 83 -22.96 7.27 21.22
CA SER A 83 -24.18 6.56 21.61
C SER A 83 -25.12 7.44 22.44
N TYR A 84 -24.55 8.23 23.37
CA TYR A 84 -25.32 9.22 24.14
C TYR A 84 -26.05 10.21 23.24
N TYR A 85 -25.36 10.79 22.23
CA TYR A 85 -25.99 11.81 21.39
C TYR A 85 -26.99 11.26 20.36
N VAL A 86 -26.83 10.01 19.92
CA VAL A 86 -27.66 9.44 18.85
C VAL A 86 -28.81 8.60 19.38
N PHE A 87 -28.55 7.82 20.44
CA PHE A 87 -29.49 6.84 20.95
C PHE A 87 -30.04 7.20 22.34
N ASP A 88 -29.57 8.29 22.95
CA ASP A 88 -29.92 8.72 24.32
C ASP A 88 -29.65 7.62 25.38
N ASP A 89 -28.81 6.63 25.02
CA ASP A 89 -28.49 5.46 25.80
C ASP A 89 -26.97 5.26 25.85
N GLU A 90 -26.45 5.20 27.07
CA GLU A 90 -25.03 5.01 27.36
C GLU A 90 -24.61 3.53 27.42
N THR A 91 -25.58 2.60 27.42
CA THR A 91 -25.32 1.15 27.60
C THR A 91 -24.99 0.42 26.30
N ILE A 92 -25.28 1.02 25.14
CA ILE A 92 -24.92 0.47 23.83
C ILE A 92 -23.43 0.72 23.57
N ASP A 93 -22.58 -0.21 24.01
CA ASP A 93 -21.13 -0.15 23.79
C ASP A 93 -20.81 -0.46 22.31
N ALA A 94 -21.01 0.52 21.43
CA ALA A 94 -20.82 0.41 19.99
C ALA A 94 -19.37 0.00 19.62
N GLY A 95 -18.41 0.21 20.51
CA GLY A 95 -17.03 -0.28 20.38
C GLY A 95 -16.93 -1.80 20.44
N LEU A 96 -17.73 -2.49 21.27
CA LEU A 96 -17.77 -3.96 21.31
C LEU A 96 -18.39 -4.55 20.04
N VAL A 97 -19.44 -3.91 19.52
CA VAL A 97 -20.10 -4.30 18.26
C VAL A 97 -19.13 -4.16 17.08
N PHE A 98 -18.43 -3.02 17.00
CA PHE A 98 -17.44 -2.78 15.95
C PHE A 98 -16.25 -3.76 16.02
N ARG A 99 -15.77 -4.08 17.23
CA ARG A 99 -14.67 -5.04 17.42
C ARG A 99 -15.08 -6.47 17.03
N GLN A 100 -16.32 -6.87 17.32
CA GLN A 100 -16.88 -8.14 16.87
C GLN A 100 -17.10 -8.16 15.34
N TRP A 101 -17.44 -7.03 14.74
CA TRP A 101 -17.55 -6.91 13.27
C TRP A 101 -16.18 -7.04 12.59
N ILE A 102 -15.15 -6.35 13.09
CA ILE A 102 -13.77 -6.44 12.56
C ILE A 102 -13.23 -7.86 12.71
N SER A 103 -13.38 -8.50 13.86
CA SER A 103 -12.84 -9.85 14.07
C SER A 103 -13.48 -10.88 13.15
N ARG A 104 -14.77 -10.72 12.84
CA ARG A 104 -15.50 -11.54 11.85
C ARG A 104 -14.99 -11.30 10.42
N GLU A 105 -14.67 -10.06 10.06
CA GLU A 105 -14.14 -9.75 8.72
C GLU A 105 -12.70 -10.24 8.55
N ALA A 106 -11.84 -10.01 9.54
CA ALA A 106 -10.46 -10.47 9.56
C ALA A 106 -10.37 -12.01 9.51
N GLY A 107 -11.25 -12.71 10.23
CA GLY A 107 -11.35 -14.17 10.15
C GLY A 107 -11.72 -14.67 8.75
N ARG A 108 -12.67 -14.01 8.07
CA ARG A 108 -13.07 -14.37 6.70
C ARG A 108 -11.95 -14.18 5.68
N LEU A 109 -11.21 -13.07 5.79
CA LEU A 109 -10.05 -12.82 4.92
C LEU A 109 -8.91 -13.81 5.18
N TRP A 110 -8.68 -14.18 6.45
CA TRP A 110 -7.66 -15.16 6.83
C TRP A 110 -7.95 -16.57 6.30
N GLU A 111 -9.20 -17.01 6.41
CA GLU A 111 -9.67 -18.27 5.82
C GLU A 111 -9.58 -18.24 4.28
N GLY A 112 -9.89 -17.10 3.65
CA GLY A 112 -9.76 -16.93 2.19
C GLY A 112 -8.30 -17.01 1.70
N VAL A 113 -7.36 -16.44 2.43
CA VAL A 113 -5.92 -16.53 2.11
C VAL A 113 -5.40 -17.95 2.29
N LYS A 114 -5.82 -18.65 3.35
CA LYS A 114 -5.47 -20.08 3.55
C LYS A 114 -6.07 -20.98 2.46
N GLY A 115 -7.32 -20.74 2.06
CA GLY A 115 -7.97 -21.48 0.98
C GLY A 115 -7.28 -21.30 -0.38
N LEU A 116 -6.78 -20.11 -0.68
CA LEU A 116 -5.99 -19.84 -1.89
C LEU A 116 -4.59 -20.46 -1.85
N GLY A 117 -4.01 -20.65 -0.67
CA GLY A 117 -2.76 -21.38 -0.48
C GLY A 117 -2.93 -22.88 -0.67
N GLY A 118 -4.00 -23.47 -0.11
CA GLY A 118 -4.28 -24.90 -0.23
C GLY A 118 -4.71 -25.35 -1.63
N ALA A 119 -5.34 -24.48 -2.41
CA ALA A 119 -5.77 -24.79 -3.78
C ALA A 119 -4.62 -24.86 -4.81
N LYS A 120 -3.39 -24.52 -4.42
CA LYS A 120 -2.20 -24.60 -5.30
C LYS A 120 -1.39 -25.88 -5.15
N GLU A 121 -1.76 -26.76 -4.21
CA GLU A 121 -1.07 -28.03 -3.95
C GLU A 121 -1.82 -29.28 -4.45
N LEU A 122 -2.86 -29.08 -5.29
CA LEU A 122 -3.56 -30.12 -6.08
C LEU A 122 -3.46 -29.79 -7.57
#